data_AF-A0AAD6QJR6-F1
#
_entry.id   AF-A0AAD6QJR6-F1
#
_cell.length_a   1.000
_cell.length_b   1.000
_cell.length_c   1.000
_cell.angle_alpha   90.00
_cell.angle_beta   90.00
_cell.angle_gamma   90.00
#
_symmetry.space_group_name_H-M   'P 1'
#
loop_
_entity.id
_entity.type
_entity.pdbx_description
1 polymer ?
#
loop_
_entity_poly.entity_id
_entity_poly.type
_entity_poly.pdbx_seq_one_letter_code
_entity_poly.pdbx_strand_id
1 'polypeptide(L)' 'MEPPTPDVLEWLQKVDVPTIVAVVVIGLLLRSCYRCLTKKNGKTMKAPGRNFRIPRKDFDDNPSAYFKGLRKK' A
#
# COMPACT_ATOMS: atom_id res chain seq x y z
N MET A 1 -47.56 -8.84 24.55
CA MET A 1 -46.24 -8.45 25.04
C MET A 1 -45.32 -8.41 23.84
N GLU A 2 -45.06 -7.20 23.35
CA GLU A 2 -44.14 -6.98 22.23
C GLU A 2 -42.71 -7.00 22.78
N PRO A 3 -41.75 -7.70 22.16
CA PRO A 3 -40.39 -7.78 22.67
C PRO A 3 -39.70 -6.40 22.57
N PRO A 4 -38.84 -6.02 23.54
CA PRO A 4 -38.08 -4.78 23.44
C PRO A 4 -37.14 -4.89 22.23
N THR A 5 -37.42 -4.12 21.19
CA THR A 5 -36.48 -3.93 20.09
C THR A 5 -35.24 -3.25 20.65
N PRO A 6 -34.02 -3.81 20.49
CA PRO A 6 -32.83 -3.04 20.80
C PRO A 6 -32.79 -1.86 19.82
N ASP A 7 -33.03 -0.66 20.36
CA ASP A 7 -32.98 0.57 19.60
C ASP A 7 -31.57 0.70 19.00
N VAL A 8 -31.48 0.57 17.68
CA VAL A 8 -30.26 0.78 16.89
C VAL A 8 -29.56 2.12 17.21
N LEU A 9 -30.31 3.06 17.77
CA LEU A 9 -29.83 4.35 18.26
C LEU A 9 -28.93 4.23 19.51
N GLU A 10 -29.23 3.32 20.44
CA GLU A 10 -28.36 3.09 21.60
C GLU A 10 -27.01 2.48 21.19
N TRP A 11 -27.03 1.64 20.15
CA TRP A 11 -25.82 1.06 19.59
C TRP A 11 -24.94 2.12 18.92
N LEU A 12 -25.54 3.08 18.21
CA LEU A 12 -24.81 4.22 17.61
C LEU A 12 -24.28 5.18 18.69
N GLN A 13 -25.01 5.37 19.78
CA GLN A 13 -24.57 6.20 20.91
C GLN A 13 -23.39 5.59 21.68
N LYS A 14 -23.22 4.26 21.60
CA LYS A 14 -22.08 3.53 22.18
C LYS A 14 -20.78 3.73 21.40
N VAL A 15 -20.85 4.13 20.12
CA VAL A 15 -19.66 4.34 19.30
C VAL A 15 -19.09 5.72 19.62
N ASP A 16 -18.20 5.75 20.61
CA ASP A 16 -17.50 6.97 21.00
C ASP A 16 -16.71 7.54 19.81
N VAL A 17 -16.80 8.86 19.63
CA VAL A 17 -16.00 9.64 18.65
C VAL A 17 -14.51 9.23 18.61
N PRO A 18 -13.80 9.05 19.74
CA PRO A 18 -12.41 8.56 19.74
C PRO A 18 -12.24 7.19 19.07
N THR A 19 -13.22 6.30 19.15
CA THR A 19 -13.18 4.98 18.49
C THR A 19 -13.23 5.12 16.98
N ILE A 20 -14.12 5.99 16.46
CA ILE A 20 -14.21 6.27 15.01
C ILE A 20 -12.89 6.88 14.51
N VAL A 21 -12.34 7.85 15.25
CA VAL A 21 -11.05 8.48 14.92
C VAL A 21 -9.93 7.44 14.89
N ALA A 22 -9.86 6.56 15.89
CA ALA A 22 -8.87 5.49 15.94
C ALA A 22 -8.97 4.55 14.74
N VAL A 23 -10.17 4.11 14.36
CA VAL A 23 -10.38 3.22 13.20
C VAL A 23 -9.95 3.90 11.90
N VAL A 24 -10.29 5.18 11.71
CA VAL A 24 -9.88 5.94 10.51
C VAL A 24 -8.36 6.10 10.45
N VAL A 25 -7.71 6.46 11.56
CA VAL A 25 -6.25 6.61 11.63
C VAL A 25 -5.55 5.28 11.35
N ILE A 26 -6.00 4.18 11.98
CA ILE A 26 -5.46 2.84 11.74
C ILE A 26 -5.66 2.45 10.26
N GLY A 27 -6.84 2.68 9.69
CA GLY A 27 -7.12 2.41 8.29
C GLY A 27 -6.22 3.20 7.33
N LEU A 28 -5.97 4.48 7.61
CA LEU A 28 -5.06 5.33 6.84
C LEU A 28 -3.59 4.86 6.96
N LEU A 29 -3.15 4.51 8.16
CA LEU A 29 -1.80 3.99 8.42
C LEU A 29 -1.59 2.65 7.69
N LEU A 30 -2.53 1.72 7.82
CA LEU A 30 -2.49 0.45 7.10
C LEU A 30 -2.43 0.69 5.58
N ARG A 31 -3.31 1.53 5.04
CA ARG A 31 -3.31 1.85 3.59
C ARG A 31 -1.99 2.45 3.12
N SER A 32 -1.38 3.33 3.90
CA SER A 32 -0.07 3.93 3.60
C SER A 32 1.02 2.85 3.60
N CYS A 33 1.07 2.03 4.64
CA CYS A 33 2.06 0.95 4.77
C CYS A 33 1.94 -0.09 3.65
N TYR A 34 0.73 -0.53 3.30
CA TYR A 34 0.51 -1.51 2.22
C TYR A 34 0.95 -1.01 0.84
N ARG A 35 0.89 0.31 0.57
CA ARG A 35 1.40 0.85 -0.70
C ARG A 35 2.93 0.84 -0.79
N CYS A 36 3.63 0.90 0.34
CA CYS A 36 5.09 0.86 0.37
C CYS A 36 5.63 -0.59 0.26
N LEU A 37 4.95 -1.56 0.87
CA LEU A 37 5.39 -2.96 0.86
C LEU A 37 5.19 -3.66 -0.50
N THR A 38 4.18 -3.26 -1.27
CA THR A 38 3.85 -3.93 -2.55
C THR A 38 4.80 -3.59 -3.70
N LYS A 39 5.65 -2.56 -3.58
CA LYS A 39 6.63 -2.19 -4.62
C LYS A 39 7.76 -3.22 -4.82
N LYS A 40 8.00 -4.13 -3.88
CA LYS A 40 9.15 -5.05 -3.93
C LYS A 40 8.87 -6.45 -4.50
N ASN A 41 7.62 -6.83 -4.71
CA ASN A 41 7.25 -8.13 -5.30
C ASN A 41 7.10 -8.07 -6.83
N GLY A 42 7.91 -7.24 -7.49
CA GLY A 42 7.96 -7.19 -8.95
C GLY A 42 8.82 -8.31 -9.53
N LYS A 43 8.48 -8.79 -10.73
CA LYS A 43 9.38 -9.68 -11.49
C LYS A 43 10.75 -9.02 -11.62
N THR A 44 11.81 -9.74 -11.32
CA THR A 44 13.19 -9.27 -11.55
C THR A 44 13.75 -9.88 -12.83
N MET A 45 14.64 -9.17 -13.51
CA MET A 45 15.31 -9.64 -14.71
C MET A 45 16.82 -9.44 -14.63
N LYS A 46 17.58 -10.17 -15.45
CA LYS A 46 19.01 -9.90 -15.62
C LYS A 46 19.19 -8.53 -16.26
N ALA A 47 20.09 -7.74 -15.68
CA ALA A 47 20.35 -6.38 -16.13
C ALA A 47 21.14 -6.40 -17.45
N PRO A 48 20.66 -5.77 -18.55
CA PRO A 48 21.38 -5.78 -19.82
C PRO A 48 22.75 -5.11 -19.67
N GLY A 49 23.83 -5.80 -20.06
CA GLY A 49 25.20 -5.27 -19.94
C GLY A 49 25.75 -5.20 -18.50
N ARG A 50 25.11 -5.86 -17.52
CA ARG A 50 25.60 -5.95 -16.13
C ARG A 50 25.33 -7.34 -15.53
N ASN A 51 26.17 -7.77 -14.58
CA ASN A 51 26.08 -9.12 -14.01
C ASN A 51 25.12 -9.28 -12.81
N PHE A 52 24.26 -8.29 -12.51
CA PHE A 52 23.26 -8.36 -11.44
C PHE A 52 21.82 -8.37 -11.97
N ARG A 53 20.84 -8.49 -11.06
CA ARG A 53 19.41 -8.47 -11.39
C ARG A 53 18.80 -7.12 -11.01
N ILE A 54 17.86 -6.63 -11.81
CA ILE A 54 17.10 -5.40 -11.56
C ILE A 54 15.60 -5.69 -11.54
N PRO A 55 14.79 -4.86 -10.86
CA PRO A 55 13.34 -4.90 -11.02
C PRO A 55 12.98 -4.68 -12.48
N ARG A 56 12.20 -5.59 -13.07
CA ARG A 56 11.78 -5.49 -14.47
C ARG A 56 10.91 -4.26 -14.69
N LYS A 57 10.03 -3.94 -13.74
CA LYS A 57 9.16 -2.76 -13.80
C LYS A 57 9.96 -1.46 -13.96
N ASP A 58 11.02 -1.26 -13.18
CA ASP A 58 11.82 -0.03 -13.27
C ASP A 58 12.50 0.11 -14.64
N PHE A 59 12.93 -1.00 -15.24
CA PHE A 59 13.48 -1.03 -16.58
C PHE A 59 12.42 -0.76 -17.66
N ASP A 60 11.24 -1.37 -17.53
CA ASP A 60 10.11 -1.17 -18.46
C ASP A 60 9.55 0.26 -18.38
N ASP A 61 9.47 0.84 -17.17
CA ASP A 61 8.98 2.20 -16.93
C ASP A 61 9.95 3.26 -17.51
N ASN A 62 11.27 3.03 -17.43
CA ASN A 62 12.27 3.96 -17.99
C ASN A 62 13.57 3.27 -18.45
N PRO A 63 13.59 2.65 -19.64
CA PRO A 63 14.78 1.97 -20.14
C PRO A 63 15.89 2.95 -20.49
N SER A 64 15.54 4.18 -20.90
CA SER A 64 16.52 5.21 -21.28
C SER A 64 17.40 5.64 -20.11
N ALA A 65 16.83 5.76 -18.90
CA ALA A 65 17.57 6.10 -17.70
C ALA A 65 18.60 5.04 -17.34
N TYR A 66 18.24 3.75 -17.51
CA TYR A 66 19.15 2.64 -17.30
C TYR A 66 20.38 2.75 -18.21
N PHE A 67 20.19 2.92 -19.53
CA PHE A 67 21.30 3.03 -20.48
C PHE A 67 22.10 4.33 -20.34
N LYS A 68 21.47 5.45 -19.97
CA LYS A 68 22.19 6.67 -19.62
C LYS A 68 23.12 6.45 -18.43
N GLY A 69 22.66 5.76 -17.39
CA GLY A 69 23.49 5.38 -16.25
C GLY A 69 24.57 4.35 -16.60
N LEU A 70 24.36 3.55 -17.65
CA LEU A 70 25.38 2.63 -18.17
C LEU A 70 26.50 3.37 -18.90
N ARG A 71 26.19 4.42 -19.67
CA ARG A 71 27.18 5.22 -20.42
C ARG A 71 28.03 6.14 -19.55
N LYS A 72 27.53 6.51 -18.36
CA LYS A 72 28.25 7.36 -17.41
C LYS A 72 29.29 6.60 -16.58
N LYS A 73 29.42 5.30 -16.79
CA LYS A 73 30.25 4.39 -16.00
C LYS A 73 31.27 3.75 -16.92
#